data_AF-C4GMJ3-F1
#
_entry.id   AF-C4GMJ3-F1
#
_cell.length_a   1.000
_cell.length_b   1.000
_cell.length_c   1.000
_cell.angle_alpha   90.00
_cell.angle_beta   90.00
_cell.angle_gamma   90.00
#
_symmetry.space_group_name_H-M   'P 1'
#
loop_
_entity.id
_entity.type
_entity.pdbx_description
1 polymer ?
#
loop_
_entity_poly.entity_id
_entity_poly.type
_entity_poly.pdbx_seq_one_letter_code
_entity_poly.pdbx_strand_id
1 'polypeptide(L)'
;MWQKLQTLPNQQTHRGKIVYWHIRDGAVWHQHRKIHRADPATLEVFQTDGGSGFIARDKNHVYHAWTTLKNIGRASFEHIAAYLWRDKNHVYAEHETSLRAIAEADPATFRYLGNDWAADRHHAYYATRRVKHCTRLDTLRLIGACYAADADHVYWDGKLLPQADPASWRHLHDSFSKKLRHVYYGTRIIPRENPADWNTERAQTTDVMRVMRHIAQAQANDTAA
;
A
#
# COMPACT_ATOMS: atom_id res chain seq x y z
N MET A 1 -5.57 -17.07 5.46
CA MET A 1 -4.88 -18.16 6.18
C MET A 1 -4.47 -19.26 5.20
N TRP A 2 -3.43 -20.04 5.53
CA TRP A 2 -2.97 -21.15 4.69
C TRP A 2 -3.92 -22.35 4.81
N GLN A 3 -4.23 -22.97 3.67
CA GLN A 3 -5.04 -24.19 3.60
C GLN A 3 -4.42 -25.15 2.59
N LYS A 4 -4.37 -26.44 2.92
CA LYS A 4 -3.92 -27.47 1.98
C LYS A 4 -4.89 -27.54 0.81
N LEU A 5 -4.38 -27.49 -0.42
CA LEU A 5 -5.23 -27.52 -1.61
C LEU A 5 -6.01 -28.85 -1.69
N GLN A 6 -5.39 -29.96 -1.30
CA GLN A 6 -6.02 -31.29 -1.28
C GLN A 6 -7.26 -31.39 -0.37
N THR A 7 -7.38 -30.52 0.64
CA THR A 7 -8.52 -30.53 1.55
C THR A 7 -9.67 -29.67 1.07
N LEU A 8 -9.49 -28.90 -0.01
CA LEU A 8 -10.54 -28.07 -0.59
C LEU A 8 -11.49 -28.92 -1.45
N PRO A 9 -12.77 -28.52 -1.58
CA PRO A 9 -13.71 -29.15 -2.50
C PRO A 9 -13.12 -29.23 -3.91
N ASN A 10 -13.17 -30.42 -4.52
CA ASN A 10 -12.55 -30.71 -5.84
C ASN A 10 -11.06 -30.37 -5.94
N GLN A 11 -10.37 -30.24 -4.80
CA GLN A 11 -8.96 -29.87 -4.71
C GLN A 11 -8.63 -28.58 -5.47
N GLN A 12 -9.52 -27.60 -5.42
CA GLN A 12 -9.42 -26.36 -6.19
C GLN A 12 -9.79 -25.11 -5.42
N THR A 13 -9.36 -23.96 -5.95
CA THR A 13 -9.79 -22.62 -5.54
C THR A 13 -10.49 -21.95 -6.70
N HIS A 14 -11.50 -21.12 -6.43
CA HIS A 14 -12.21 -20.42 -7.48
C HIS A 14 -12.71 -19.05 -7.02
N ARG A 15 -12.89 -18.13 -7.98
CA ARG A 15 -13.62 -16.88 -7.78
C ARG A 15 -14.62 -16.71 -8.92
N GLY A 16 -15.91 -16.76 -8.58
CA GLY A 16 -16.96 -16.92 -9.58
C GLY A 16 -16.73 -18.20 -10.39
N LYS A 17 -16.66 -18.07 -11.71
CA LYS A 17 -16.45 -19.18 -12.66
C LYS A 17 -14.97 -19.51 -12.91
N ILE A 18 -14.03 -18.72 -12.39
CA ILE A 18 -12.60 -18.88 -12.66
C ILE A 18 -11.99 -19.78 -11.59
N VAL A 19 -11.40 -20.90 -12.02
CA VAL A 19 -10.57 -21.76 -11.17
C VAL A 19 -9.13 -21.27 -11.22
N TYR A 20 -8.53 -21.03 -10.06
CA TYR A 20 -7.13 -20.60 -9.95
C TYR A 20 -6.26 -21.82 -9.67
N TRP A 21 -6.01 -22.15 -8.41
CA TRP A 21 -5.26 -23.34 -8.05
C TRP A 21 -6.11 -24.59 -8.15
N HIS A 22 -5.58 -25.65 -8.76
CA HIS A 22 -6.18 -26.98 -8.68
C HIS A 22 -5.16 -28.10 -8.83
N ILE A 23 -5.48 -29.28 -8.30
CA ILE A 23 -4.72 -30.51 -8.54
C ILE A 23 -5.48 -31.35 -9.56
N ARG A 24 -4.79 -31.76 -10.62
CA ARG A 24 -5.32 -32.64 -11.65
C ARG A 24 -4.21 -33.53 -12.18
N ASP A 25 -4.51 -34.82 -12.33
CA ASP A 25 -3.59 -35.84 -12.86
C ASP A 25 -2.24 -35.86 -12.09
N GLY A 26 -2.31 -35.72 -10.76
CA GLY A 26 -1.13 -35.67 -9.89
C GLY A 26 -0.24 -34.43 -10.06
N ALA A 27 -0.71 -33.39 -10.76
CA ALA A 27 0.02 -32.15 -10.98
C ALA A 27 -0.75 -30.95 -10.42
N VAL A 28 0.00 -29.93 -10.00
CA VAL A 28 -0.55 -28.63 -9.59
C VAL A 28 -0.67 -27.72 -10.81
N TRP A 29 -1.79 -27.02 -10.89
CA TRP A 29 -2.10 -26.06 -11.94
C TRP A 29 -2.55 -24.74 -11.32
N HIS A 30 -2.17 -23.64 -11.96
CA HIS A 30 -2.77 -22.34 -11.75
C HIS A 30 -3.47 -21.91 -13.04
N GLN A 31 -4.79 -21.79 -13.01
CA GLN A 31 -5.64 -21.68 -14.18
C GLN A 31 -5.27 -22.78 -15.19
N HIS A 32 -4.96 -22.44 -16.44
CA HIS A 32 -4.61 -23.41 -17.49
C HIS A 32 -3.12 -23.78 -17.51
N ARG A 33 -2.29 -23.33 -16.54
CA ARG A 33 -0.84 -23.51 -16.55
C ARG A 33 -0.37 -24.47 -15.47
N LYS A 34 0.36 -25.51 -15.89
CA LYS A 34 0.99 -26.48 -14.98
C LYS A 34 2.16 -25.85 -14.25
N ILE A 35 2.19 -25.99 -12.93
CA ILE A 35 3.29 -25.54 -12.08
C ILE A 35 4.34 -26.63 -12.05
N HIS A 36 5.48 -26.36 -12.68
CA HIS A 36 6.53 -27.35 -12.79
C HIS A 36 7.21 -27.55 -11.43
N ARG A 37 7.41 -28.81 -11.04
CA ARG A 37 8.06 -29.22 -9.77
C ARG A 37 7.31 -28.85 -8.49
N ALA A 38 6.07 -28.37 -8.59
CA ALA A 38 5.23 -28.22 -7.41
C ALA A 38 4.89 -29.58 -6.80
N ASP A 39 4.95 -29.66 -5.48
CA ASP A 39 4.56 -30.84 -4.73
C ASP A 39 3.06 -30.76 -4.38
N PRO A 40 2.18 -31.51 -5.08
CA PRO A 40 0.74 -31.47 -4.83
C PRO A 40 0.36 -31.97 -3.43
N ALA A 41 1.17 -32.83 -2.80
CA ALA A 41 0.88 -33.40 -1.49
C ALA A 41 1.07 -32.38 -0.36
N THR A 42 1.90 -31.36 -0.59
CA THR A 42 2.21 -30.33 0.41
C THR A 42 1.78 -28.93 -0.01
N LEU A 43 1.10 -28.79 -1.15
CA LEU A 43 0.65 -27.49 -1.64
C LEU A 43 -0.41 -26.89 -0.72
N GLU A 44 -0.11 -25.71 -0.22
CA GLU A 44 -0.99 -24.83 0.53
C GLU A 44 -1.28 -23.58 -0.30
N VAL A 45 -2.54 -23.16 -0.32
CA VAL A 45 -3.00 -21.89 -0.92
C VAL A 45 -3.33 -20.92 0.18
N PHE A 46 -3.12 -19.62 -0.06
CA PHE A 46 -3.52 -18.59 0.89
C PHE A 46 -4.93 -18.09 0.57
N GLN A 47 -5.88 -18.37 1.45
CA GLN A 47 -7.26 -17.90 1.33
C GLN A 47 -7.45 -16.62 2.15
N THR A 48 -7.92 -15.55 1.50
CA THR A 48 -8.36 -14.31 2.16
C THR A 48 -9.64 -13.84 1.50
N ASP A 49 -10.52 -13.25 2.29
CA ASP A 49 -11.64 -12.50 1.74
C ASP A 49 -11.08 -11.31 0.96
N GLY A 50 -11.41 -11.22 -0.34
CA GLY A 50 -10.97 -10.13 -1.21
C GLY A 50 -9.52 -10.19 -1.69
N GLY A 51 -8.71 -11.15 -1.25
CA GLY A 51 -7.32 -11.32 -1.72
C GLY A 51 -7.22 -11.76 -3.17
N SER A 52 -6.01 -11.69 -3.75
CA SER A 52 -5.75 -12.12 -5.13
C SER A 52 -6.08 -13.61 -5.34
N GLY A 53 -5.84 -14.44 -4.32
CA GLY A 53 -5.84 -15.90 -4.42
C GLY A 53 -4.67 -16.45 -5.22
N PHE A 54 -3.64 -15.64 -5.51
CA PHE A 54 -2.55 -15.99 -6.43
C PHE A 54 -1.32 -16.51 -5.70
N ILE A 55 -1.28 -16.48 -4.38
CA ILE A 55 -0.16 -17.00 -3.61
C ILE A 55 -0.42 -18.43 -3.15
N ALA A 56 0.52 -19.32 -3.46
CA ALA A 56 0.58 -20.68 -2.96
C ALA A 56 2.00 -21.03 -2.52
N ARG A 57 2.15 -22.12 -1.78
CA ARG A 57 3.45 -22.63 -1.34
C ARG A 57 3.38 -24.14 -1.16
N ASP A 58 4.47 -24.84 -1.40
CA ASP A 58 4.60 -26.24 -1.00
C ASP A 58 5.71 -26.39 0.05
N LYS A 59 6.20 -27.59 0.34
CA LYS A 59 7.27 -27.78 1.32
C LYS A 59 8.61 -27.11 0.94
N ASN A 60 8.85 -26.81 -0.34
CA ASN A 60 10.12 -26.33 -0.86
C ASN A 60 10.06 -24.91 -1.42
N HIS A 61 8.95 -24.51 -2.02
CA HIS A 61 8.85 -23.28 -2.82
C HIS A 61 7.62 -22.44 -2.49
N VAL A 62 7.70 -21.17 -2.86
CA VAL A 62 6.58 -20.21 -2.88
C VAL A 62 6.27 -19.88 -4.34
N TYR A 63 5.00 -19.70 -4.65
CA TYR A 63 4.48 -19.44 -5.98
C TYR A 63 3.61 -18.18 -5.98
N HIS A 64 3.67 -17.42 -7.06
CA HIS A 64 2.69 -16.39 -7.41
C HIS A 64 2.13 -16.69 -8.79
N ALA A 65 0.82 -16.95 -8.86
CA ALA A 65 0.14 -17.49 -10.04
C ALA A 65 0.91 -18.69 -10.61
N TRP A 66 1.26 -18.67 -11.90
CA TRP A 66 2.02 -19.76 -12.54
C TRP A 66 3.53 -19.72 -12.30
N THR A 67 4.04 -18.77 -11.51
CA THR A 67 5.47 -18.51 -11.37
C THR A 67 6.00 -19.05 -10.05
N THR A 68 7.05 -19.88 -10.11
CA THR A 68 7.88 -20.22 -8.93
C THR A 68 8.75 -19.03 -8.58
N LEU A 69 8.59 -18.50 -7.36
CA LEU A 69 9.37 -17.36 -6.89
C LEU A 69 10.76 -17.82 -6.46
N LYS A 70 11.79 -17.23 -7.07
CA LYS A 70 13.19 -17.47 -6.71
C LYS A 70 13.60 -16.59 -5.54
N ASN A 71 14.56 -17.05 -4.75
CA ASN A 71 15.15 -16.31 -3.62
C ASN A 71 14.16 -15.89 -2.52
N ILE A 72 13.04 -16.60 -2.39
CA ILE A 72 12.11 -16.43 -1.25
C ILE A 72 12.50 -17.39 -0.13
N GLY A 73 12.63 -16.86 1.08
CA GLY A 73 12.84 -17.64 2.30
C GLY A 73 11.59 -18.42 2.69
N ARG A 74 11.34 -19.55 2.02
CA ARG A 74 10.10 -20.35 2.17
C ARG A 74 9.70 -20.64 3.61
N ALA A 75 10.65 -21.03 4.46
CA ALA A 75 10.37 -21.40 5.86
C ALA A 75 9.80 -20.24 6.69
N SER A 76 10.22 -19.01 6.40
CA SER A 76 9.80 -17.78 7.08
C SER A 76 8.75 -16.98 6.31
N PHE A 77 8.27 -17.49 5.16
CA PHE A 77 7.39 -16.72 4.29
C PHE A 77 5.97 -16.63 4.87
N GLU A 78 5.52 -15.42 5.14
CA GLU A 78 4.25 -15.13 5.79
C GLU A 78 3.55 -13.89 5.21
N HIS A 79 2.23 -13.83 5.41
CA HIS A 79 1.40 -12.68 5.10
C HIS A 79 1.45 -11.70 6.27
N ILE A 80 1.58 -10.41 5.98
CA ILE A 80 1.60 -9.35 7.00
C ILE A 80 0.20 -8.72 7.12
N ALA A 81 -0.22 -8.05 6.05
CA ALA A 81 -1.47 -7.30 5.96
C ALA A 81 -1.71 -6.89 4.51
N ALA A 82 -2.98 -6.69 4.12
CA ALA A 82 -3.34 -6.27 2.75
C ALA A 82 -2.60 -7.13 1.69
N TYR A 83 -1.86 -6.51 0.78
CA TYR A 83 -1.05 -7.15 -0.25
C TYR A 83 0.41 -7.38 0.16
N LEU A 84 0.75 -7.23 1.45
CA LEU A 84 2.12 -7.28 1.96
C LEU A 84 2.46 -8.65 2.55
N TRP A 85 3.65 -9.11 2.19
CA TRP A 85 4.24 -10.38 2.57
C TRP A 85 5.66 -10.16 3.07
N ARG A 86 6.23 -11.09 3.84
CA ARG A 86 7.66 -11.08 4.15
C ARG A 86 8.23 -12.47 4.27
N ASP A 87 9.55 -12.54 4.14
CA ASP A 87 10.36 -13.60 4.73
C ASP A 87 11.41 -12.96 5.67
N LYS A 88 12.34 -13.76 6.18
CA LYS A 88 13.39 -13.28 7.08
C LYS A 88 14.33 -12.21 6.49
N ASN A 89 14.38 -12.08 5.16
CA ASN A 89 15.34 -11.24 4.44
C ASN A 89 14.68 -10.05 3.74
N HIS A 90 13.44 -10.17 3.27
CA HIS A 90 12.76 -9.09 2.55
C HIS A 90 11.28 -8.97 2.90
N VAL A 91 10.76 -7.74 2.72
CA VAL A 91 9.33 -7.45 2.64
C VAL A 91 8.95 -7.36 1.17
N TYR A 92 7.78 -7.88 0.83
CA TYR A 92 7.25 -7.91 -0.52
C TYR A 92 5.87 -7.31 -0.61
N ALA A 93 5.57 -6.68 -1.74
CA ALA A 93 4.25 -6.27 -2.14
C ALA A 93 3.75 -7.11 -3.30
N GLU A 94 2.52 -7.60 -3.17
CA GLU A 94 1.81 -8.29 -4.22
C GLU A 94 1.14 -7.28 -5.16
N HIS A 95 1.41 -7.42 -6.44
CA HIS A 95 0.76 -6.71 -7.52
C HIS A 95 0.07 -7.73 -8.42
N GLU A 96 -0.88 -7.29 -9.26
CA GLU A 96 -1.73 -8.17 -10.08
C GLU A 96 -0.99 -9.32 -10.78
N THR A 97 0.25 -9.09 -11.23
CA THR A 97 1.04 -10.07 -11.98
C THR A 97 2.36 -10.48 -11.32
N SER A 98 2.72 -9.93 -10.16
CA SER A 98 4.02 -10.20 -9.54
C SER A 98 4.07 -9.92 -8.05
N LEU A 99 4.89 -10.67 -7.33
CA LEU A 99 5.35 -10.34 -5.98
C LEU A 99 6.71 -9.64 -6.07
N ARG A 100 6.84 -8.42 -5.55
CA ARG A 100 8.07 -7.61 -5.65
C ARG A 100 8.59 -7.22 -4.28
N ALA A 101 9.91 -7.29 -4.08
CA ALA A 101 10.53 -6.81 -2.85
C ALA A 101 10.40 -5.28 -2.75
N ILE A 102 10.10 -4.80 -1.56
CA ILE A 102 10.14 -3.37 -1.23
C ILE A 102 11.60 -3.01 -0.96
N ALA A 103 12.14 -2.08 -1.75
CA ALA A 103 13.54 -1.69 -1.65
C ALA A 103 13.84 -1.12 -0.25
N GLU A 104 14.97 -1.54 0.33
CA GLU A 104 15.48 -1.08 1.64
C GLU A 104 14.57 -1.36 2.84
N ALA A 105 13.51 -2.16 2.67
CA ALA A 105 12.62 -2.54 3.75
C ALA A 105 13.30 -3.50 4.74
N ASP A 106 13.19 -3.19 6.02
CA ASP A 106 13.67 -4.04 7.10
C ASP A 106 12.57 -4.98 7.59
N PRO A 107 12.61 -6.28 7.24
CA PRO A 107 11.51 -7.21 7.53
C PRO A 107 11.26 -7.43 9.02
N ALA A 108 12.30 -7.29 9.85
CA ALA A 108 12.24 -7.54 11.28
C ALA A 108 11.45 -6.45 12.02
N THR A 109 11.42 -5.24 11.48
CA THR A 109 10.75 -4.08 12.12
C THR A 109 9.62 -3.48 11.28
N PHE A 110 9.36 -4.03 10.10
CA PHE A 110 8.30 -3.56 9.21
C PHE A 110 6.92 -3.69 9.86
N ARG A 111 6.17 -2.58 9.87
CA ARG A 111 4.80 -2.47 10.35
C ARG A 111 3.93 -1.80 9.30
N TYR A 112 2.79 -2.42 9.01
CA TYR A 112 1.74 -1.82 8.20
C TYR A 112 0.87 -0.90 9.07
N LEU A 113 0.62 0.32 8.61
CA LEU A 113 -0.16 1.33 9.34
C LEU A 113 -1.60 1.43 8.85
N GLY A 114 -1.89 0.91 7.65
CA GLY A 114 -3.17 1.08 6.96
C GLY A 114 -3.07 2.02 5.78
N ASN A 115 -4.03 1.95 4.86
CA ASN A 115 -4.14 2.83 3.68
C ASN A 115 -2.80 3.01 2.92
N ASP A 116 -2.13 1.90 2.61
CA ASP A 116 -0.83 1.87 1.92
C ASP A 116 0.35 2.48 2.65
N TRP A 117 0.15 2.97 3.88
CA TRP A 117 1.23 3.43 4.74
C TRP A 117 1.87 2.27 5.50
N ALA A 118 3.19 2.28 5.55
CA ALA A 118 3.99 1.39 6.35
C ALA A 118 5.24 2.10 6.85
N ALA A 119 5.91 1.53 7.83
CA ALA A 119 7.21 1.98 8.26
C ALA A 119 8.02 0.80 8.81
N ASP A 120 9.33 0.95 8.81
CA ASP A 120 10.24 0.13 9.60
C ASP A 120 11.09 1.06 10.48
N ARG A 121 12.14 0.54 11.12
CA ARG A 121 13.01 1.35 11.99
C ARG A 121 13.86 2.40 11.24
N HIS A 122 13.99 2.29 9.93
CA HIS A 122 14.88 3.12 9.09
C HIS A 122 14.12 4.03 8.13
N HIS A 123 12.94 3.61 7.67
CA HIS A 123 12.20 4.28 6.61
C HIS A 123 10.69 4.23 6.83
N ALA A 124 10.00 5.25 6.30
CA ALA A 124 8.57 5.24 6.06
C ALA A 124 8.29 4.92 4.60
N TYR A 125 7.15 4.28 4.33
CA TYR A 125 6.72 3.89 2.99
C TYR A 125 5.26 4.30 2.76
N TYR A 126 4.98 4.71 1.54
CA TYR A 126 3.63 4.88 1.02
C TYR A 126 3.52 4.18 -0.32
N ALA A 127 2.54 3.29 -0.47
CA ALA A 127 2.34 2.49 -1.68
C ALA A 127 3.64 1.86 -2.17
N THR A 128 4.39 1.22 -1.26
CA THR A 128 5.69 0.54 -1.49
C THR A 128 6.88 1.46 -1.82
N ARG A 129 6.70 2.78 -1.82
CA ARG A 129 7.76 3.75 -2.09
C ARG A 129 8.22 4.42 -0.82
N ARG A 130 9.53 4.60 -0.66
CA ARG A 130 10.11 5.33 0.46
C ARG A 130 9.62 6.77 0.49
N VAL A 131 9.11 7.19 1.64
CA VAL A 131 8.71 8.58 1.93
C VAL A 131 9.96 9.37 2.29
N LYS A 132 10.25 10.40 1.50
CA LYS A 132 11.39 11.29 1.75
C LYS A 132 11.08 12.23 2.91
N HIS A 133 12.11 12.66 3.62
CA HIS A 133 12.06 13.63 4.72
C HIS A 133 11.29 13.19 5.98
N CYS A 134 10.81 11.95 6.04
CA CYS A 134 10.23 11.37 7.26
C CYS A 134 11.34 10.81 8.17
N THR A 135 11.65 11.52 9.24
CA THR A 135 12.71 11.19 10.19
C THR A 135 12.20 10.70 11.55
N ARG A 136 10.97 11.06 11.93
CA ARG A 136 10.35 10.71 13.22
C ARG A 136 9.48 9.45 13.13
N LEU A 137 10.11 8.35 12.71
CA LEU A 137 9.44 7.08 12.38
C LEU A 137 8.69 6.46 13.56
N ASP A 138 9.18 6.65 14.78
CA ASP A 138 8.57 6.20 16.03
C ASP A 138 7.18 6.80 16.27
N THR A 139 6.95 8.01 15.75
CA THR A 139 5.69 8.76 15.94
C THR A 139 4.76 8.73 14.73
N LEU A 140 5.20 8.15 13.61
CA LEU A 140 4.42 8.13 12.37
C LEU A 140 3.11 7.34 12.56
N ARG A 141 2.00 8.03 12.28
CA ARG A 141 0.62 7.52 12.40
C ARG A 141 -0.27 8.02 11.28
N LEU A 142 -1.34 7.28 10.99
CA LEU A 142 -2.40 7.74 10.10
C LEU A 142 -3.20 8.88 10.75
N ILE A 143 -3.54 9.89 9.94
CA ILE A 143 -4.40 11.02 10.34
C ILE A 143 -5.54 11.28 9.33
N GLY A 144 -5.65 10.45 8.31
CA GLY A 144 -6.71 10.48 7.30
C GLY A 144 -6.49 9.39 6.25
N ALA A 145 -7.41 9.24 5.29
CA ALA A 145 -7.34 8.17 4.29
C ALA A 145 -5.99 8.14 3.55
N CYS A 146 -5.56 9.26 2.98
CA CYS A 146 -4.27 9.37 2.27
C CYS A 146 -3.23 10.18 3.06
N TYR A 147 -3.47 10.43 4.36
CA TYR A 147 -2.65 11.32 5.18
C TYR A 147 -2.01 10.58 6.35
N ALA A 148 -0.74 10.87 6.59
CA ALA A 148 -0.02 10.46 7.78
C ALA A 148 0.70 11.66 8.39
N ALA A 149 1.02 11.57 9.67
CA ALA A 149 1.84 12.56 10.35
C ALA A 149 2.83 11.87 11.27
N ASP A 150 4.02 12.43 11.35
CA ASP A 150 4.93 12.20 12.45
C ASP A 150 4.82 13.38 13.44
N ALA A 151 5.72 13.45 14.43
CA ALA A 151 5.70 14.51 15.44
C ALA A 151 5.91 15.92 14.85
N ASP A 152 6.59 16.03 13.70
CA ASP A 152 7.06 17.29 13.15
C ASP A 152 6.32 17.67 11.84
N HIS A 153 5.84 16.68 11.09
CA HIS A 153 5.38 16.86 9.71
C HIS A 153 4.08 16.12 9.41
N VAL A 154 3.32 16.69 8.48
CA VAL A 154 2.18 16.04 7.83
C VAL A 154 2.56 15.64 6.41
N TYR A 155 2.07 14.49 5.98
CA TYR A 155 2.29 13.94 4.66
C TYR A 155 0.95 13.61 3.99
N TRP A 156 0.91 13.78 2.68
CA TRP A 156 -0.20 13.36 1.82
C TRP A 156 0.37 12.54 0.66
N ASP A 157 -0.15 11.35 0.40
CA ASP A 157 0.28 10.52 -0.74
C ASP A 157 1.81 10.29 -0.73
N GLY A 158 2.37 10.04 0.46
CA GLY A 158 3.81 9.86 0.65
C GLY A 158 4.68 11.11 0.46
N LYS A 159 4.08 12.30 0.34
CA LYS A 159 4.78 13.57 0.12
C LYS A 159 4.62 14.50 1.32
N LEU A 160 5.70 15.17 1.70
CA LEU A 160 5.69 16.19 2.73
C LEU A 160 4.72 17.32 2.35
N LEU A 161 3.86 17.71 3.28
CA LEU A 161 2.96 18.85 3.15
C LEU A 161 3.66 20.11 3.68
N PRO A 162 4.05 21.07 2.82
CA PRO A 162 4.90 22.18 3.24
C PRO A 162 4.23 23.05 4.31
N GLN A 163 5.01 23.37 5.34
CA GLN A 163 4.57 24.19 6.47
C GLN A 163 3.37 23.61 7.25
N ALA A 164 2.93 22.39 6.97
CA ALA A 164 1.86 21.79 7.75
C ALA A 164 2.39 21.45 9.15
N ASP A 165 1.60 21.77 10.16
CA ASP A 165 1.89 21.44 11.55
C ASP A 165 0.91 20.34 11.99
N PRO A 166 1.39 19.17 12.43
CA PRO A 166 0.52 18.06 12.85
C PRO A 166 -0.51 18.43 13.92
N ALA A 167 -0.19 19.38 14.82
CA ALA A 167 -1.09 19.74 15.92
C ALA A 167 -2.33 20.51 15.44
N SER A 168 -2.16 21.40 14.46
CA SER A 168 -3.24 22.25 13.92
C SER A 168 -3.86 21.74 12.61
N TRP A 169 -3.34 20.66 12.03
CA TRP A 169 -3.82 20.13 10.76
C TRP A 169 -5.21 19.47 10.87
N ARG A 170 -6.03 19.66 9.83
CA ARG A 170 -7.38 19.10 9.68
C ARG A 170 -7.65 18.74 8.21
N HIS A 171 -8.13 17.52 7.99
CA HIS A 171 -8.77 17.12 6.73
C HIS A 171 -10.12 17.84 6.58
N LEU A 172 -10.50 18.23 5.36
CA LEU A 172 -11.79 18.86 5.08
C LEU A 172 -12.68 17.98 4.21
N HIS A 173 -12.26 17.75 2.95
CA HIS A 173 -12.97 16.91 1.98
C HIS A 173 -12.03 16.61 0.81
N ASP A 174 -12.06 15.38 0.28
CA ASP A 174 -11.21 14.96 -0.84
C ASP A 174 -9.73 15.37 -0.63
N SER A 175 -9.15 16.14 -1.55
CA SER A 175 -7.78 16.64 -1.48
C SER A 175 -7.64 17.96 -0.72
N PHE A 176 -8.72 18.52 -0.18
CA PHE A 176 -8.68 19.71 0.65
C PHE A 176 -8.33 19.40 2.10
N SER A 177 -7.39 20.17 2.63
CA SER A 177 -7.06 20.19 4.05
C SER A 177 -6.68 21.58 4.49
N LYS A 178 -6.59 21.82 5.80
CA LYS A 178 -6.15 23.09 6.34
C LYS A 178 -5.30 22.93 7.59
N LYS A 179 -4.58 23.99 7.92
CA LYS A 179 -4.04 24.24 9.26
C LYS A 179 -4.41 25.65 9.72
N LEU A 180 -3.88 26.10 10.85
CA LEU A 180 -4.16 27.42 11.40
C LEU A 180 -3.96 28.59 10.42
N ARG A 181 -2.96 28.51 9.53
CA ARG A 181 -2.56 29.62 8.63
C ARG A 181 -2.69 29.34 7.13
N HIS A 182 -2.96 28.10 6.72
CA HIS A 182 -3.00 27.74 5.31
C HIS A 182 -4.12 26.77 5.00
N VAL A 183 -4.67 26.88 3.80
CA VAL A 183 -5.54 25.89 3.16
C VAL A 183 -4.74 25.22 2.07
N TYR A 184 -4.92 23.92 1.92
CA TYR A 184 -4.20 23.09 0.96
C TYR A 184 -5.16 22.42 0.00
N TYR A 185 -4.69 22.22 -1.24
CA TYR A 185 -5.23 21.25 -2.17
C TYR A 185 -4.10 20.29 -2.58
N GLY A 186 -4.21 19.02 -2.18
CA GLY A 186 -3.10 18.06 -2.25
C GLY A 186 -1.90 18.55 -1.43
N THR A 187 -0.73 18.66 -2.07
CA THR A 187 0.50 19.20 -1.43
C THR A 187 0.65 20.71 -1.51
N ARG A 188 -0.27 21.42 -2.18
CA ARG A 188 -0.09 22.83 -2.52
C ARG A 188 -0.90 23.73 -1.60
N ILE A 189 -0.29 24.83 -1.17
CA ILE A 189 -0.99 25.91 -0.46
C ILE A 189 -1.86 26.67 -1.48
N ILE A 190 -3.13 26.89 -1.14
CA ILE A 190 -4.01 27.76 -1.92
C ILE A 190 -3.73 29.21 -1.51
N PRO A 191 -3.28 30.07 -2.44
CA PRO A 191 -2.85 31.42 -2.10
C PRO A 191 -4.02 32.30 -1.68
N ARG A 192 -3.79 33.18 -0.70
CA ARG A 192 -4.74 34.23 -0.23
C ARG A 192 -6.07 33.69 0.31
N GLU A 193 -6.11 32.44 0.75
CA GLU A 193 -7.27 31.87 1.43
C GLU A 193 -7.14 32.03 2.96
N ASN A 194 -8.26 32.30 3.62
CA ASN A 194 -8.36 32.35 5.07
C ASN A 194 -8.87 31.00 5.61
N PRO A 195 -8.07 30.24 6.38
CA PRO A 195 -8.47 28.91 6.87
C PRO A 195 -9.71 28.90 7.79
N ALA A 196 -10.07 30.03 8.40
CA ALA A 196 -11.29 30.13 9.21
C ALA A 196 -12.55 29.94 8.36
N ASP A 197 -12.51 30.35 7.10
CA ASP A 197 -13.64 30.29 6.18
C ASP A 197 -13.79 28.93 5.49
N TRP A 198 -12.93 27.96 5.82
CA TRP A 198 -12.89 26.64 5.19
C TRP A 198 -13.38 25.56 6.15
N ASN A 199 -14.45 24.87 5.75
CA ASN A 199 -15.00 23.68 6.40
C ASN A 199 -15.26 22.59 5.35
N THR A 200 -15.79 21.45 5.76
CA THR A 200 -16.10 20.33 4.86
C THR A 200 -17.09 20.70 3.76
N GLU A 201 -18.15 21.45 4.08
CA GLU A 201 -19.19 21.86 3.12
C GLU A 201 -18.64 22.79 2.04
N ARG A 202 -17.85 23.80 2.43
CA ARG A 202 -17.17 24.66 1.45
C ARG A 202 -16.21 23.85 0.59
N ALA A 203 -15.45 22.93 1.19
CA ALA A 203 -14.52 22.10 0.43
C ALA A 203 -15.25 21.19 -0.58
N GLN A 204 -16.45 20.69 -0.27
CA GLN A 204 -17.29 19.91 -1.19
C GLN A 204 -17.85 20.72 -2.36
N THR A 205 -18.13 22.00 -2.15
CA THR A 205 -18.77 22.89 -3.15
C THR A 205 -17.76 23.75 -3.91
N THR A 206 -16.48 23.71 -3.55
CA THR A 206 -15.45 24.53 -4.19
C THR A 206 -15.10 24.01 -5.58
N ASP A 207 -15.11 24.92 -6.56
CA ASP A 207 -14.60 24.65 -7.91
C ASP A 207 -13.08 24.41 -7.90
N VAL A 208 -12.68 23.15 -8.04
CA VAL A 208 -11.29 22.70 -8.09
C VAL A 208 -10.52 23.35 -9.26
N MET A 209 -11.16 23.59 -10.41
CA MET A 209 -10.50 24.21 -11.57
C MET A 209 -10.16 25.68 -11.31
N ARG A 210 -10.96 26.38 -10.51
CA ARG A 210 -10.62 27.73 -10.03
C ARG A 210 -9.42 27.68 -9.09
N VAL A 211 -9.41 26.76 -8.13
CA VAL A 211 -8.30 26.59 -7.17
C VAL A 211 -6.98 26.32 -7.91
N MET A 212 -6.98 25.40 -8.86
CA MET A 212 -5.78 25.06 -9.63
C MET A 212 -5.23 26.24 -10.42
N ARG A 213 -6.09 27.07 -11.03
CA ARG A 213 -5.68 28.29 -11.74
C ARG A 213 -5.04 29.31 -10.79
N HIS A 214 -5.62 29.52 -9.61
CA HIS A 214 -5.06 30.44 -8.61
C HIS A 214 -3.66 30.00 -8.15
N ILE A 215 -3.49 28.70 -7.89
CA ILE A 215 -2.20 28.14 -7.50
C ILE A 215 -1.16 28.33 -8.63
N ALA A 216 -1.52 28.01 -9.87
CA ALA A 216 -0.62 28.15 -11.02
C ALA A 216 -0.19 29.61 -11.23
N GLN A 217 -1.12 30.57 -11.09
CA GLN A 217 -0.81 31.99 -11.22
C GLN A 217 0.16 32.48 -10.13
N ALA A 218 -0.02 32.06 -8.87
CA ALA A 218 0.89 32.43 -7.79
C ALA A 218 2.30 31.89 -8.05
N GLN A 219 2.41 30.63 -8.49
CA GLN A 219 3.71 30.01 -8.81
C GLN A 219 4.42 30.73 -9.97
N ALA A 220 3.69 31.17 -10.99
CA ALA A 220 4.24 31.92 -12.11
C ALA A 220 4.76 33.31 -11.68
N ASN A 221 4.06 33.97 -10.75
CA ASN A 221 4.49 35.26 -10.23
C ASN A 221 5.77 35.14 -9.39
N ASP A 222 5.89 34.09 -8.58
CA ASP A 222 7.07 33.83 -7.74
C ASP A 222 8.31 33.45 -8.55
N THR A 223 8.15 32.92 -9.77
CA THR A 223 9.28 32.59 -10.66
C THR A 223 9.73 33.76 -11.54
N ALA A 224 8.92 34.82 -11.63
CA ALA A 224 9.21 36.03 -12.40
C ALA A 224 9.84 37.16 -11.57
N ALA A 225 9.95 36.98 -10.24
CA ALA A 225 10.53 37.93 -9.29
C ALA A 225 11.92 37.47 -8.82
#